data_AF-A0A0B7F4C4-F1
#
_entry.id   AF-A0A0B7F4C4-F1
#
_cell.length_a   1.000
_cell.length_b   1.000
_cell.length_c   1.000
_cell.angle_alpha   90.00
_cell.angle_beta   90.00
_cell.angle_gamma   90.00
#
_symmetry.space_group_name_H-M   'P 1'
#
loop_
_entity.id
_entity.type
_entity.pdbx_description
1 polymer ?
#
loop_
_entity_poly.entity_id
_entity_poly.type
_entity_poly.pdbx_seq_one_letter_code
_entity_poly.pdbx_strand_id
1 'polypeptide(L)'
;MARDESLETIYISDSEPESDRHQLLPTVQIPLVNTQGGRPLSASSLSQYSDVLVIDSTDSEDLEDLEAQLKKICFQKKTNARSRHPISSLTPPASHVKTPRGSELQDDVLVLSSSEEETVPLGRTAHHGALNSNSPLKKAHNTSTRMPNHKGNVSRRNLNVQEKEVIKEQTRLQRDINKIVNDKKSTLKDFTVEVSRTFEDHPFIDCLKTKLAVHGCSIMLFDPPSLSEPLIRFRRQHIARYDNKLKEWIPVAHYHALEDLYVLLLSAATIALAVSEETLAETLSVLRSTHRLTARSQIFLMIDGLNAYYKHKRTPKVKRNAIETALAALQASEKCFIVQVEGSEDTAQWLFNITGDLGMFLLICEDVWGYESLPYRN
;
A
#
# COMPACT_ATOMS: atom_id res chain seq x y z
N MET A 1 -41.53 -49.40 -42.90
CA MET A 1 -40.80 -48.20 -42.47
C MET A 1 -40.48 -48.41 -40.99
N ALA A 2 -39.43 -49.16 -40.65
CA ALA A 2 -38.02 -48.75 -40.59
C ALA A 2 -37.80 -47.57 -39.62
N ARG A 3 -37.35 -47.84 -38.39
CA ARG A 3 -35.94 -47.73 -38.01
C ARG A 3 -35.69 -48.46 -36.69
N ASP A 4 -34.62 -49.24 -36.73
CA ASP A 4 -34.00 -50.05 -35.70
C ASP A 4 -32.70 -49.30 -35.40
N GLU A 5 -32.52 -48.79 -34.17
CA GLU A 5 -31.27 -48.18 -33.72
C GLU A 5 -30.87 -48.78 -32.37
N SER A 6 -29.92 -49.69 -32.51
CA SER A 6 -29.17 -50.46 -31.55
C SER A 6 -28.43 -49.58 -30.55
N LEU A 7 -28.57 -49.87 -29.25
CA LEU A 7 -27.74 -49.32 -28.19
C LEU A 7 -26.44 -50.12 -28.10
N GLU A 8 -25.34 -49.51 -28.56
CA GLU A 8 -23.99 -50.01 -28.40
C GLU A 8 -23.55 -49.82 -26.93
N THR A 9 -23.40 -50.94 -26.21
CA THR A 9 -22.94 -50.96 -24.82
C THR A 9 -21.42 -51.13 -24.85
N ILE A 10 -20.67 -50.10 -24.45
CA ILE A 10 -19.21 -50.13 -24.39
C ILE A 10 -18.79 -50.92 -23.15
N TYR A 11 -18.15 -52.06 -23.38
CA TYR A 11 -17.54 -52.91 -22.37
C TYR A 11 -16.14 -52.35 -22.05
N ILE A 12 -15.98 -51.73 -20.88
CA ILE A 12 -14.66 -51.33 -20.38
C ILE A 12 -14.04 -52.55 -19.71
N SER A 13 -12.98 -53.06 -20.34
CA SER A 13 -12.22 -54.21 -19.86
C SER A 13 -11.23 -53.76 -18.79
N ASP A 14 -11.41 -54.25 -17.57
CA ASP A 14 -10.42 -54.18 -16.50
C ASP A 14 -9.21 -55.07 -16.86
N SER A 15 -8.05 -54.43 -17.02
CA SER A 15 -6.76 -55.11 -17.14
C SER A 15 -5.89 -54.69 -15.98
N GLU A 16 -5.78 -55.58 -14.99
CA GLU A 16 -4.71 -55.55 -13.99
C GLU A 16 -3.35 -55.76 -14.66
N PRO A 17 -2.29 -55.17 -14.08
CA PRO A 17 -1.04 -55.89 -14.00
C PRO A 17 -0.56 -56.01 -12.55
N GLU A 18 -0.64 -57.23 -12.03
CA GLU A 18 0.32 -57.73 -11.05
C GLU A 18 1.70 -57.79 -11.71
N SER A 19 2.70 -57.16 -11.09
CA SER A 19 4.05 -57.72 -11.02
C SER A 19 4.83 -57.06 -9.88
N ASP A 20 4.87 -57.79 -8.78
CA ASP A 20 5.98 -57.80 -7.84
C ASP A 20 7.33 -57.93 -8.57
N ARG A 21 8.32 -57.14 -8.14
CA ARG A 21 9.64 -57.64 -7.66
C ARG A 21 10.62 -56.48 -7.40
N HIS A 22 10.92 -56.32 -6.12
CA HIS A 22 12.27 -56.31 -5.54
C HIS A 22 13.40 -55.45 -6.15
N GLN A 23 13.97 -54.60 -5.28
CA GLN A 23 15.39 -54.56 -4.84
C GLN A 23 16.12 -53.19 -4.94
N LEU A 24 16.62 -52.80 -3.75
CA LEU A 24 17.90 -52.14 -3.47
C LEU A 24 18.03 -50.63 -3.77
N LEU A 25 17.79 -49.83 -2.73
CA LEU A 25 18.37 -48.50 -2.56
C LEU A 25 19.81 -48.63 -2.03
N PRO A 26 20.82 -48.03 -2.68
CA PRO A 26 22.10 -47.78 -2.04
C PRO A 26 22.07 -46.44 -1.30
N THR A 27 22.33 -46.54 0.00
CA THR A 27 22.75 -45.47 0.90
C THR A 27 23.91 -44.67 0.29
N VAL A 28 23.70 -43.39 -0.01
CA VAL A 28 24.79 -42.45 -0.32
C VAL A 28 25.13 -41.67 0.93
N GLN A 29 26.30 -41.97 1.48
CA GLN A 29 26.96 -41.22 2.54
C GLN A 29 27.43 -39.86 1.99
N ILE A 30 27.09 -38.78 2.66
CA ILE A 30 27.65 -37.44 2.43
C ILE A 30 28.83 -37.27 3.42
N PRO A 31 30.06 -36.97 2.95
CA PRO A 31 31.17 -36.68 3.85
C PRO A 31 31.08 -35.25 4.39
N LEU A 32 31.17 -35.17 5.71
CA LEU A 32 31.41 -33.98 6.50
C LEU A 32 32.85 -33.49 6.25
N VAL A 33 33.03 -32.29 5.69
CA VAL A 33 34.33 -31.61 5.65
C VAL A 33 34.24 -30.29 6.39
N ASN A 34 34.91 -30.29 7.55
CA ASN A 34 35.38 -29.13 8.29
C ASN A 34 36.34 -28.29 7.45
N THR A 35 36.13 -26.98 7.40
CA THR A 35 37.24 -26.04 7.27
C THR A 35 36.98 -24.78 8.09
N GLN A 36 37.77 -24.64 9.15
CA GLN A 36 37.97 -23.40 9.90
C GLN A 36 38.75 -22.37 9.07
N GLY A 37 38.51 -21.09 9.38
CA GLY A 37 39.58 -20.08 9.43
C GLY A 37 39.56 -19.03 8.31
N GLY A 38 39.25 -17.77 8.68
CA GLY A 38 39.56 -16.62 7.83
C GLY A 38 38.74 -15.35 8.11
N ARG A 39 39.05 -14.64 9.20
CA ARG A 39 38.90 -13.16 9.33
C ARG A 39 40.29 -12.56 9.00
N PRO A 40 40.51 -11.25 8.70
CA PRO A 40 39.68 -10.08 9.07
C PRO A 40 39.69 -8.87 8.06
N LEU A 41 39.06 -7.76 8.51
CA LEU A 41 39.18 -6.33 8.10
C LEU A 41 38.51 -5.94 6.76
N SER A 42 37.95 -4.75 6.51
CA SER A 42 37.54 -3.54 7.24
C SER A 42 36.94 -2.60 6.18
N ALA A 43 36.04 -1.68 6.57
CA ALA A 43 35.83 -0.32 6.01
C ALA A 43 34.36 0.03 5.67
N SER A 44 33.77 0.77 6.60
CA SER A 44 33.05 2.05 6.43
C SER A 44 32.36 2.38 5.09
N SER A 45 31.05 2.65 5.19
CA SER A 45 30.46 3.86 4.61
C SER A 45 29.32 4.36 5.50
N LEU A 46 29.55 5.49 6.17
CA LEU A 46 28.52 6.31 6.80
C LEU A 46 27.73 6.99 5.67
N SER A 47 26.44 6.67 5.52
CA SER A 47 25.51 7.49 4.75
C SER A 47 25.04 8.65 5.62
N GLN A 48 25.39 9.86 5.20
CA GLN A 48 24.94 11.12 5.78
C GLN A 48 23.41 11.20 5.76
N TYR A 49 22.81 11.27 6.94
CA TYR A 49 21.42 11.67 7.15
C TYR A 49 21.30 13.16 6.83
N SER A 50 20.41 13.51 5.92
CA SER A 50 19.88 14.87 5.85
C SER A 50 18.84 15.02 6.96
N ASP A 51 19.13 15.87 7.94
CA ASP A 51 18.16 16.35 8.93
C ASP A 51 17.03 17.09 8.19
N VAL A 52 15.96 16.38 7.90
CA VAL A 52 14.67 17.00 7.61
C VAL A 52 14.07 17.36 8.96
N LEU A 53 14.03 18.66 9.26
CA LEU A 53 13.29 19.22 10.38
C LEU A 53 11.81 18.86 10.20
N VAL A 54 11.38 17.77 10.82
CA VAL A 54 9.98 17.48 11.05
C VAL A 54 9.52 18.50 12.09
N ILE A 55 8.77 19.50 11.63
CA ILE A 55 8.00 20.38 12.50
C ILE A 55 6.84 19.51 12.99
N ASP A 56 7.05 18.83 14.12
CA ASP A 56 5.96 18.21 14.86
C ASP A 56 4.93 19.30 15.12
N SER A 57 3.73 19.07 14.61
CA SER A 57 2.61 19.99 14.71
C SER A 57 2.25 20.09 16.19
N THR A 58 2.60 21.22 16.80
CA THR A 58 2.17 21.61 18.14
C THR A 58 0.66 21.44 18.25
N ASP A 59 0.30 20.47 19.07
CA ASP A 59 -0.90 20.34 19.86
C ASP A 59 -1.51 21.70 20.21
N SER A 60 -2.79 21.89 19.88
CA SER A 60 -3.53 23.10 20.22
C SER A 60 -3.71 23.32 21.72
N GLU A 61 -3.45 22.29 22.55
CA GLU A 61 -3.46 22.41 24.02
C GLU A 61 -2.18 23.10 24.55
N ASP A 62 -1.04 22.95 23.87
CA ASP A 62 0.21 23.64 24.23
C ASP A 62 0.19 25.13 23.85
N LEU A 63 -0.70 25.53 22.93
CA LEU A 63 -0.85 26.91 22.48
C LEU A 63 -1.53 27.79 23.54
N GLU A 64 -2.45 27.25 24.33
CA GLU A 64 -3.08 27.95 25.45
C GLU A 64 -2.10 28.15 26.61
N ASP A 65 -1.25 27.15 26.89
CA ASP A 65 -0.18 27.26 27.88
C ASP A 65 0.97 28.18 27.42
N LEU A 66 1.31 28.19 26.13
CA LEU A 66 2.26 29.16 25.55
C LEU A 66 1.70 30.58 25.55
N GLU A 67 0.42 30.78 25.28
CA GLU A 67 -0.22 32.11 25.36
C GLU A 67 -0.23 32.62 26.82
N ALA A 68 -0.46 31.73 27.78
CA ALA A 68 -0.38 32.04 29.20
C ALA A 68 1.06 32.38 29.64
N GLN A 69 2.07 31.71 29.07
CA GLN A 69 3.49 32.02 29.33
C GLN A 69 3.96 33.31 28.65
N LEU A 70 3.54 33.58 27.42
CA LEU A 70 3.87 34.81 26.69
C LEU A 70 3.28 36.05 27.35
N LYS A 71 2.09 35.96 27.97
CA LYS A 71 1.53 37.05 28.78
C LYS A 71 2.34 37.38 30.04
N LYS A 72 3.21 36.48 30.50
CA LYS A 72 4.10 36.70 31.66
C LYS A 72 5.42 37.39 31.33
N ILE A 73 5.82 37.45 30.06
CA ILE A 73 7.10 38.05 29.66
C ILE A 73 6.89 39.54 29.38
N CYS A 74 7.05 40.35 30.42
CA CYS A 74 7.05 41.81 30.32
C CYS A 74 8.37 42.28 29.68
N PHE A 75 8.27 42.95 28.53
CA PHE A 75 9.40 43.44 27.74
C PHE A 75 10.27 44.45 28.52
N GLN A 76 11.45 44.03 28.98
CA GLN A 76 12.52 44.96 29.30
C GLN A 76 13.31 45.31 28.04
N LYS A 77 13.09 46.54 27.59
CA LYS A 77 13.75 47.21 26.48
C LYS A 77 15.21 47.48 26.83
N LYS A 78 16.17 46.80 26.19
CA LYS A 78 17.58 47.22 26.16
C LYS A 78 18.10 47.26 24.74
N THR A 79 18.51 48.45 24.36
CA THR A 79 19.18 48.85 23.12
C THR A 79 20.67 48.55 23.18
N ASN A 80 21.30 48.60 21.99
CA ASN A 80 22.75 48.61 21.67
C ASN A 80 23.31 47.24 21.27
N ALA A 81 24.23 47.08 20.32
CA ALA A 81 24.76 47.91 19.24
C ALA A 81 25.58 47.00 18.29
N ARG A 82 25.47 47.27 17.00
CA ARG A 82 26.45 47.14 15.89
C ARG A 82 27.79 46.43 16.19
N SER A 83 28.12 45.39 15.42
CA SER A 83 29.52 45.06 15.08
C SER A 83 29.61 44.39 13.70
N ARG A 84 30.66 44.74 12.96
CA ARG A 84 30.90 44.53 11.52
C ARG A 84 31.75 43.29 11.24
N HIS A 85 31.62 42.75 10.04
CA HIS A 85 32.50 41.77 9.38
C HIS A 85 33.99 42.20 9.36
N PRO A 86 34.90 41.25 9.03
CA PRO A 86 35.44 41.33 7.67
C PRO A 86 35.61 39.99 6.95
N ILE A 87 35.51 40.10 5.63
CA ILE A 87 35.82 39.15 4.57
C ILE A 87 37.35 39.14 4.36
N SER A 88 37.94 37.97 4.09
CA SER A 88 39.29 37.89 3.53
C SER A 88 39.35 36.89 2.38
N SER A 89 39.86 37.40 1.26
CA SER A 89 40.15 36.83 -0.04
C SER A 89 41.40 35.94 -0.05
N LEU A 90 41.48 34.94 -0.94
CA LEU A 90 42.73 34.46 -1.54
C LEU A 90 42.47 33.61 -2.81
N THR A 91 43.17 33.95 -3.89
CA THR A 91 43.34 33.27 -5.20
C THR A 91 44.79 33.56 -5.65
N PRO A 92 45.34 33.00 -6.75
CA PRO A 92 45.48 31.61 -7.26
C PRO A 92 47.00 31.31 -7.54
N PRO A 93 47.42 30.23 -8.27
CA PRO A 93 47.59 30.31 -9.74
C PRO A 93 47.38 28.97 -10.52
N ALA A 94 46.83 29.01 -11.76
CA ALA A 94 47.48 28.80 -13.07
C ALA A 94 48.19 27.42 -13.25
N SER A 95 47.96 26.60 -14.29
CA SER A 95 47.87 26.94 -15.72
C SER A 95 47.60 25.70 -16.63
N HIS A 96 47.01 25.95 -17.81
CA HIS A 96 47.22 25.29 -19.14
C HIS A 96 46.86 23.78 -19.34
N VAL A 97 46.25 23.26 -20.42
CA VAL A 97 46.19 23.70 -21.84
C VAL A 97 45.15 22.86 -22.67
N LYS A 98 44.47 23.54 -23.60
CA LYS A 98 43.93 23.18 -24.96
C LYS A 98 42.83 22.10 -25.22
N THR A 99 41.68 22.65 -25.60
CA THR A 99 40.71 22.34 -26.71
C THR A 99 41.33 21.89 -28.06
N PRO A 100 40.59 21.36 -29.09
CA PRO A 100 39.26 21.82 -29.53
C PRO A 100 38.28 20.86 -30.28
N ARG A 101 37.13 21.45 -30.65
CA ARG A 101 36.06 21.07 -31.63
C ARG A 101 35.09 19.98 -31.17
N GLY A 102 33.78 20.13 -31.30
CA GLY A 102 32.94 21.16 -31.90
C GLY A 102 31.64 20.50 -32.37
N SER A 103 30.48 21.06 -32.05
CA SER A 103 29.24 20.94 -32.83
C SER A 103 28.12 21.69 -32.11
N GLU A 104 27.78 22.79 -32.75
CA GLU A 104 26.63 23.67 -32.65
C GLU A 104 25.32 22.89 -32.77
N LEU A 105 24.38 23.09 -31.84
CA LEU A 105 22.96 22.78 -32.02
C LEU A 105 22.14 23.82 -31.26
N GLN A 106 21.33 24.50 -32.05
CA GLN A 106 20.40 25.58 -31.74
C GLN A 106 19.05 25.01 -31.26
N ASP A 107 18.35 25.83 -30.49
CA ASP A 107 16.89 25.96 -30.37
C ASP A 107 16.08 24.84 -29.67
N ASP A 108 15.61 25.13 -28.45
CA ASP A 108 14.23 25.58 -28.20
C ASP A 108 13.92 25.56 -26.68
N VAL A 109 13.96 26.74 -26.06
CA VAL A 109 13.56 26.95 -24.67
C VAL A 109 12.05 27.22 -24.64
N LEU A 110 11.29 26.22 -24.21
CA LEU A 110 9.86 26.37 -23.90
C LEU A 110 9.68 27.25 -22.66
N VAL A 111 9.37 28.52 -22.90
CA VAL A 111 8.87 29.48 -21.91
C VAL A 111 7.42 29.12 -21.58
N LEU A 112 7.19 28.55 -20.39
CA LEU A 112 5.84 28.43 -19.84
C LEU A 112 5.44 29.77 -19.23
N SER A 113 4.68 30.56 -19.99
CA SER A 113 3.97 31.74 -19.48
C SER A 113 2.82 31.30 -18.57
N SER A 114 2.99 31.49 -17.26
CA SER A 114 1.90 31.48 -16.29
C SER A 114 1.33 32.90 -16.18
N SER A 115 0.14 33.11 -16.73
CA SER A 115 -0.65 34.33 -16.59
C SER A 115 -1.26 34.39 -15.19
N GLU A 116 -0.89 35.41 -14.46
CA GLU A 116 -1.48 35.84 -13.19
C GLU A 116 -2.79 36.58 -13.53
N GLU A 117 -3.95 36.09 -13.08
CA GLU A 117 -5.16 36.90 -13.01
C GLU A 117 -5.36 37.40 -11.59
N GLU A 118 -5.03 38.69 -11.48
CA GLU A 118 -5.18 39.60 -10.38
C GLU A 118 -6.63 40.11 -10.35
N THR A 119 -7.39 39.81 -9.29
CA THR A 119 -8.63 40.54 -8.96
C THR A 119 -8.53 41.12 -7.55
N VAL A 120 -8.22 42.41 -7.51
CA VAL A 120 -8.22 43.30 -6.34
C VAL A 120 -9.63 43.93 -6.19
N PRO A 121 -10.06 44.31 -4.97
CA PRO A 121 -11.47 44.43 -4.59
C PRO A 121 -11.99 45.87 -4.68
N LEU A 122 -13.32 46.02 -4.79
CA LEU A 122 -13.99 47.30 -4.63
C LEU A 122 -15.28 47.16 -3.84
N GLY A 123 -15.52 48.12 -2.93
CA GLY A 123 -16.88 48.52 -2.58
C GLY A 123 -17.24 48.51 -1.09
N ARG A 124 -16.76 49.53 -0.36
CA ARG A 124 -17.36 50.00 0.89
C ARG A 124 -18.81 50.45 0.67
N THR A 125 -19.70 50.14 1.61
CA THR A 125 -20.76 51.06 2.05
C THR A 125 -21.01 50.91 3.55
N ALA A 126 -20.75 51.99 4.26
CA ALA A 126 -21.24 52.26 5.61
C ALA A 126 -22.62 52.94 5.52
N HIS A 127 -23.51 52.70 6.49
CA HIS A 127 -24.25 53.71 7.28
C HIS A 127 -25.53 53.15 7.94
N HIS A 128 -25.85 53.76 9.09
CA HIS A 128 -27.05 53.64 9.95
C HIS A 128 -27.07 52.42 10.89
N GLY A 129 -27.04 52.52 12.22
CA GLY A 129 -27.35 53.61 13.14
C GLY A 129 -28.78 53.49 13.65
N ALA A 130 -28.98 52.91 14.84
CA ALA A 130 -30.05 53.28 15.77
C ALA A 130 -29.92 52.55 17.12
N LEU A 131 -29.67 53.38 18.13
CA LEU A 131 -29.98 53.24 19.54
C LEU A 131 -31.26 52.43 19.83
N ASN A 132 -31.22 51.56 20.85
CA ASN A 132 -32.41 51.37 21.67
C ASN A 132 -32.06 51.11 23.14
N SER A 133 -32.19 52.17 23.93
CA SER A 133 -32.20 52.15 25.39
C SER A 133 -33.63 52.39 25.85
N ASN A 134 -34.18 51.52 26.70
CA ASN A 134 -35.25 51.83 27.67
C ASN A 134 -35.39 50.67 28.68
N SER A 135 -34.67 50.77 29.80
CA SER A 135 -35.15 51.02 31.17
C SER A 135 -36.43 50.29 31.71
N PRO A 136 -36.64 50.23 33.06
CA PRO A 136 -37.04 49.01 33.77
C PRO A 136 -38.41 49.10 34.51
N LEU A 137 -38.67 48.08 35.35
CA LEU A 137 -39.76 47.87 36.32
C LEU A 137 -41.03 47.16 35.79
N LYS A 138 -41.34 45.98 36.35
CA LYS A 138 -42.21 45.86 37.54
C LYS A 138 -42.24 44.44 38.09
N LYS A 139 -42.22 44.39 39.42
CA LYS A 139 -42.42 43.24 40.31
C LYS A 139 -43.82 42.65 40.13
N ALA A 140 -43.93 41.32 40.18
CA ALA A 140 -45.09 40.65 40.73
C ALA A 140 -44.67 39.32 41.37
N HIS A 141 -44.94 39.24 42.68
CA HIS A 141 -44.98 38.01 43.46
C HIS A 141 -45.84 36.96 42.74
N ASN A 142 -45.38 35.71 42.67
CA ASN A 142 -46.29 34.61 42.89
C ASN A 142 -45.62 33.40 43.52
N THR A 143 -46.33 32.93 44.53
CA THR A 143 -46.02 31.94 45.55
C THR A 143 -46.09 30.52 45.02
N SER A 144 -45.11 29.72 45.47
CA SER A 144 -45.28 28.35 45.98
C SER A 144 -46.12 27.37 45.15
N THR A 145 -45.44 26.49 44.41
CA THR A 145 -45.83 25.07 44.33
C THR A 145 -44.56 24.23 44.15
N ARG A 146 -43.99 23.75 45.26
CA ARG A 146 -42.77 22.94 45.30
C ARG A 146 -43.19 21.46 45.28
N MET A 147 -43.30 20.89 44.08
CA MET A 147 -43.41 19.44 43.88
C MET A 147 -42.01 18.84 43.65
N PRO A 148 -41.70 17.63 44.17
CA PRO A 148 -40.36 17.05 44.09
C PRO A 148 -40.09 16.47 42.69
N ASN A 149 -39.67 17.31 41.75
CA ASN A 149 -39.34 16.91 40.38
C ASN A 149 -37.86 16.46 40.25
N HIS A 150 -37.38 15.63 41.19
CA HIS A 150 -35.94 15.36 41.35
C HIS A 150 -35.42 14.17 40.52
N LYS A 151 -36.29 13.37 39.89
CA LYS A 151 -35.91 12.18 39.11
C LYS A 151 -35.62 12.44 37.62
N GLY A 152 -36.11 13.55 37.03
CA GLY A 152 -35.89 13.87 35.60
C GLY A 152 -34.52 14.49 35.28
N ASN A 153 -33.90 15.19 36.23
CA ASN A 153 -32.62 15.88 36.01
C ASN A 153 -31.40 14.96 36.04
N VAL A 154 -31.47 13.82 36.73
CA VAL A 154 -30.38 12.82 36.75
C VAL A 154 -30.31 12.09 35.41
N SER A 155 -31.46 11.77 34.82
CA SER A 155 -31.53 11.08 33.53
C SER A 155 -31.00 11.94 32.36
N ARG A 156 -31.33 13.24 32.29
CA ARG A 156 -30.75 14.16 31.29
C ARG A 156 -29.24 14.38 31.44
N ARG A 157 -28.73 14.40 32.67
CA ARG A 157 -27.28 14.50 32.91
C ARG A 157 -26.55 13.25 32.45
N ASN A 158 -27.12 12.06 32.66
CA ASN A 158 -26.51 10.79 32.24
C ASN A 158 -26.47 10.64 30.70
N LEU A 159 -27.53 11.05 30.00
CA LEU A 159 -27.55 11.04 28.53
C LEU A 159 -26.50 12.00 27.93
N ASN A 160 -26.35 13.20 28.50
CA ASN A 160 -25.34 14.17 28.06
C ASN A 160 -23.89 13.73 28.35
N VAL A 161 -23.66 12.84 29.33
CA VAL A 161 -22.32 12.29 29.60
C VAL A 161 -21.98 11.23 28.55
N GLN A 162 -22.90 10.32 28.25
CA GLN A 162 -22.70 9.29 27.23
C GLN A 162 -22.47 9.90 25.83
N GLU A 163 -23.26 10.91 25.46
CA GLU A 163 -23.10 11.59 24.17
C GLU A 163 -21.72 12.26 24.05
N LYS A 164 -21.23 12.89 25.12
CA LYS A 164 -19.89 13.49 25.16
C LYS A 164 -18.77 12.45 25.05
N GLU A 165 -18.93 11.29 25.68
CA GLU A 165 -17.96 10.19 25.58
C GLU A 165 -17.89 9.63 24.16
N VAL A 166 -19.03 9.44 23.50
CA VAL A 166 -19.11 8.99 22.10
C VAL A 166 -18.44 9.99 21.17
N ILE A 167 -18.74 11.29 21.32
CA ILE A 167 -18.10 12.36 20.53
C ILE A 167 -16.58 12.35 20.76
N LYS A 168 -16.13 12.27 22.02
CA LYS A 168 -14.70 12.25 22.37
C LYS A 168 -13.99 11.05 21.75
N GLU A 169 -14.60 9.86 21.80
CA GLU A 169 -14.06 8.65 21.21
C GLU A 169 -14.00 8.75 19.68
N GLN A 170 -15.06 9.26 19.05
CA GLN A 170 -15.10 9.50 17.61
C GLN A 170 -14.03 10.50 17.16
N THR A 171 -13.84 11.60 17.88
CA THR A 171 -12.77 12.57 17.60
C THR A 171 -11.38 11.98 17.82
N ARG A 172 -11.20 11.09 18.80
CA ARG A 172 -9.91 10.38 18.97
C ARG A 172 -9.64 9.45 17.78
N LEU A 173 -10.61 8.64 17.37
CA LEU A 173 -10.47 7.73 16.22
C LEU A 173 -10.19 8.50 14.94
N GLN A 174 -10.89 9.61 14.70
CA GLN A 174 -10.66 10.46 13.54
C GLN A 174 -9.23 11.03 13.55
N ARG A 175 -8.73 11.52 14.69
CA ARG A 175 -7.34 11.96 14.82
C ARG A 175 -6.35 10.84 14.56
N ASP A 176 -6.60 9.66 15.12
CA ASP A 176 -5.69 8.51 15.00
C ASP A 176 -5.62 7.98 13.55
N ILE A 177 -6.74 7.96 12.83
CA ILE A 177 -6.81 7.53 11.43
C ILE A 177 -6.14 8.53 10.49
N ASN A 178 -6.25 9.83 10.77
CA ASN A 178 -5.62 10.87 9.95
C ASN A 178 -4.12 11.07 10.25
N LYS A 179 -3.54 10.29 11.17
CA LYS A 179 -2.08 10.30 11.37
C LYS A 179 -1.39 9.77 10.12
N ILE A 180 -0.39 10.49 9.65
CA ILE A 180 0.45 10.05 8.55
C ILE A 180 1.09 8.71 8.94
N VAL A 181 0.90 7.71 8.09
CA VAL A 181 1.54 6.41 8.26
C VAL A 181 2.96 6.50 7.73
N ASN A 182 3.92 6.47 8.65
CA ASN A 182 5.35 6.57 8.31
C ASN A 182 6.01 5.20 8.12
N ASP A 183 5.37 4.12 8.56
CA ASP A 183 5.90 2.77 8.51
C ASP A 183 4.96 1.83 7.76
N LYS A 184 5.45 1.28 6.64
CA LYS A 184 4.72 0.28 5.84
C LYS A 184 4.30 -0.92 6.68
N LYS A 185 5.15 -1.35 7.63
CA LYS A 185 4.89 -2.56 8.43
C LYS A 185 3.71 -2.39 9.38
N SER A 186 3.44 -1.16 9.83
CA SER A 186 2.30 -0.86 10.71
C SER A 186 0.94 -1.09 10.04
N THR A 187 0.89 -1.06 8.71
CA THR A 187 -0.33 -1.29 7.92
C THR A 187 -0.66 -2.78 7.74
N LEU A 188 0.32 -3.66 7.91
CA LEU A 188 0.18 -5.08 7.59
C LEU A 188 -0.89 -5.78 8.44
N LYS A 189 -1.12 -5.32 9.68
CA LYS A 189 -2.16 -5.83 10.58
C LYS A 189 -3.57 -5.75 10.00
N ASP A 190 -3.79 -4.85 9.04
CA ASP A 190 -5.09 -4.66 8.39
C ASP A 190 -5.26 -5.63 7.21
N PHE A 191 -4.26 -6.43 6.87
CA PHE A 191 -4.29 -7.34 5.72
C PHE A 191 -4.42 -8.81 6.10
N THR A 192 -5.00 -9.55 5.17
CA THR A 192 -5.03 -11.01 5.11
C THR A 192 -4.58 -11.43 3.73
N VAL A 193 -3.49 -12.18 3.64
CA VAL A 193 -3.03 -12.76 2.38
C VAL A 193 -3.80 -14.06 2.14
N GLU A 194 -4.63 -14.07 1.10
CA GLU A 194 -5.38 -15.26 0.69
C GLU A 194 -4.60 -16.00 -0.38
N VAL A 195 -4.27 -17.25 -0.10
CA VAL A 195 -3.47 -18.11 -0.97
C VAL A 195 -4.31 -19.30 -1.42
N SER A 196 -4.26 -19.66 -2.71
CA SER A 196 -4.94 -20.83 -3.23
C SER A 196 -4.54 -22.09 -2.45
N ARG A 197 -5.51 -22.98 -2.16
CA ARG A 197 -5.28 -24.26 -1.50
C ARG A 197 -4.25 -25.14 -2.21
N THR A 198 -4.04 -24.93 -3.52
CA THR A 198 -2.98 -25.58 -4.29
C THR A 198 -1.57 -25.35 -3.72
N PHE A 199 -1.38 -24.33 -2.89
CA PHE A 199 -0.12 -24.03 -2.22
C PHE A 199 -0.06 -24.52 -0.77
N GLU A 200 -1.05 -25.28 -0.27
CA GLU A 200 -1.12 -25.68 1.15
C GLU A 200 0.19 -26.30 1.65
N ASP A 201 0.82 -27.16 0.84
CA ASP A 201 2.09 -27.82 1.15
C ASP A 201 3.32 -27.09 0.58
N HIS A 202 3.15 -25.89 0.01
CA HIS A 202 4.25 -25.19 -0.65
C HIS A 202 5.17 -24.51 0.38
N PRO A 203 6.51 -24.68 0.30
CA PRO A 203 7.44 -24.23 1.35
C PRO A 203 7.48 -22.71 1.58
N PHE A 204 7.07 -21.87 0.62
CA PHE A 204 6.99 -20.42 0.85
C PHE A 204 5.93 -20.05 1.89
N ILE A 205 4.91 -20.89 2.11
CA ILE A 205 3.82 -20.59 3.04
C ILE A 205 4.37 -20.40 4.46
N ASP A 206 5.25 -21.28 4.92
CA ASP A 206 5.79 -21.21 6.28
C ASP A 206 6.75 -20.02 6.45
N CYS A 207 7.57 -19.75 5.43
CA CYS A 207 8.40 -18.55 5.35
C CYS A 207 7.52 -17.28 5.44
N LEU A 208 6.44 -17.23 4.68
CA LEU A 208 5.53 -16.09 4.62
C LEU A 208 4.74 -15.92 5.92
N LYS A 209 4.21 -17.01 6.50
CA LYS A 209 3.52 -17.01 7.81
C LYS A 209 4.41 -16.40 8.89
N THR A 210 5.67 -16.85 8.94
CA THR A 210 6.64 -16.35 9.93
C THR A 210 6.88 -14.85 9.76
N LYS A 211 7.07 -14.37 8.52
CA LYS A 211 7.29 -12.94 8.24
C LYS A 211 6.06 -12.09 8.57
N LEU A 212 4.85 -12.54 8.21
CA LEU A 212 3.61 -11.78 8.40
C LEU A 212 3.13 -11.76 9.86
N ALA A 213 3.32 -12.86 10.60
CA ALA A 213 2.90 -12.97 12.00
C ALA A 213 3.56 -11.92 12.91
N VAL A 214 4.81 -11.55 12.63
CA VAL A 214 5.54 -10.49 13.37
C VAL A 214 4.82 -9.14 13.30
N HIS A 215 4.02 -8.93 12.26
CA HIS A 215 3.32 -7.67 11.99
C HIS A 215 1.79 -7.79 12.10
N GLY A 216 1.29 -8.90 12.65
CA GLY A 216 -0.14 -9.12 12.84
C GLY A 216 -0.93 -9.36 11.55
N CYS A 217 -0.26 -9.59 10.42
CA CYS A 217 -0.93 -9.96 9.17
C CYS A 217 -1.22 -11.47 9.17
N SER A 218 -2.41 -11.84 8.70
CA SER A 218 -2.85 -13.23 8.66
C SER A 218 -2.74 -13.83 7.26
N ILE A 219 -2.66 -15.16 7.19
CA ILE A 219 -2.73 -15.91 5.93
C ILE A 219 -3.93 -16.83 6.00
N MET A 220 -4.69 -16.89 4.92
CA MET A 220 -5.81 -17.80 4.76
C MET A 220 -5.67 -18.60 3.47
N LEU A 221 -6.12 -19.85 3.49
CA LEU A 221 -6.28 -20.65 2.29
C LEU A 221 -7.68 -20.45 1.71
N PHE A 222 -7.80 -20.42 0.39
CA PHE A 222 -9.09 -20.36 -0.29
C PHE A 222 -9.11 -21.30 -1.49
N ASP A 223 -10.32 -21.68 -1.89
CA ASP A 223 -10.57 -22.51 -3.07
C ASP A 223 -10.92 -21.59 -4.26
N PRO A 224 -10.02 -21.41 -5.23
CA PRO A 224 -10.30 -20.57 -6.39
C PRO A 224 -11.34 -21.21 -7.31
N PRO A 225 -12.09 -20.42 -8.12
CA PRO A 225 -12.94 -20.96 -9.16
C PRO A 225 -12.18 -21.94 -10.07
N SER A 226 -12.85 -23.00 -10.53
CA SER A 226 -12.30 -23.96 -11.47
C SER A 226 -11.64 -23.21 -12.63
N LEU A 227 -10.37 -23.52 -12.95
CA LEU A 227 -9.49 -22.88 -13.95
C LEU A 227 -8.60 -21.73 -13.45
N SER A 228 -8.70 -21.30 -12.20
CA SER A 228 -7.83 -20.23 -11.63
C SER A 228 -6.80 -20.80 -10.64
N GLU A 229 -5.89 -21.64 -11.13
CA GLU A 229 -4.78 -22.19 -10.36
C GLU A 229 -3.46 -21.63 -10.89
N PRO A 230 -2.46 -21.23 -10.08
CA PRO A 230 -2.40 -21.09 -8.63
C PRO A 230 -2.30 -19.60 -8.21
N LEU A 231 -3.32 -19.11 -7.51
CA LEU A 231 -3.59 -17.68 -7.31
C LEU A 231 -3.33 -17.22 -5.86
N ILE A 232 -2.81 -16.01 -5.71
CA ILE A 232 -2.70 -15.30 -4.43
C ILE A 232 -3.40 -13.94 -4.59
N ARG A 233 -4.17 -13.54 -3.57
CA ARG A 233 -4.89 -12.26 -3.52
C ARG A 233 -4.85 -11.68 -2.11
N PHE A 234 -5.21 -10.41 -2.00
CA PHE A 234 -5.10 -9.67 -0.75
C PHE A 234 -6.48 -9.21 -0.31
N ARG A 235 -6.82 -9.48 0.95
CA ARG A 235 -8.01 -8.94 1.60
C ARG A 235 -7.57 -7.92 2.64
N ARG A 236 -8.23 -6.78 2.69
CA ARG A 236 -7.96 -5.72 3.66
C ARG A 236 -9.17 -5.48 4.55
N GLN A 237 -8.92 -5.20 5.82
CA GLN A 237 -9.88 -4.62 6.75
C GLN A 237 -9.90 -3.10 6.58
N HIS A 238 -11.02 -2.56 6.14
CA HIS A 238 -11.24 -1.13 6.01
C HIS A 238 -11.88 -0.61 7.30
N ILE A 239 -11.22 0.39 7.90
CA ILE A 239 -11.66 1.07 9.12
C ILE A 239 -12.00 2.55 8.90
N ALA A 240 -11.67 3.06 7.71
CA ALA A 240 -11.94 4.44 7.32
C ALA A 240 -12.21 4.54 5.82
N ARG A 241 -12.86 5.63 5.42
CA ARG A 241 -13.08 6.04 4.03
C ARG A 241 -12.65 7.48 3.86
N TYR A 242 -11.97 7.81 2.78
CA TYR A 242 -11.61 9.19 2.52
C TYR A 242 -12.82 10.02 2.10
N ASP A 243 -13.01 11.18 2.73
CA ASP A 243 -14.01 12.15 2.31
C ASP A 243 -13.36 13.23 1.46
N ASN A 244 -13.62 13.17 0.16
CA ASN A 244 -13.07 14.11 -0.82
C ASN A 244 -13.45 15.58 -0.57
N LYS A 245 -14.54 15.86 0.15
CA LYS A 245 -14.95 17.24 0.47
C LYS A 245 -14.20 17.78 1.68
N LEU A 246 -14.02 16.95 2.70
CA LEU A 246 -13.32 17.33 3.93
C LEU A 246 -11.81 17.19 3.81
N LYS A 247 -11.33 16.43 2.81
CA LYS A 247 -9.92 16.04 2.66
C LYS A 247 -9.38 15.32 3.90
N GLU A 248 -10.24 14.51 4.50
CA GLU A 248 -9.98 13.77 5.73
C GLU A 248 -10.50 12.34 5.62
N TRP A 249 -9.85 11.42 6.32
CA TRP A 249 -10.35 10.08 6.53
C TRP A 249 -11.43 10.07 7.60
N ILE A 250 -12.61 9.58 7.25
CA ILE A 250 -13.73 9.41 8.17
C ILE A 250 -13.79 7.95 8.63
N PRO A 251 -13.84 7.67 9.94
CA PRO A 251 -14.03 6.32 10.45
C PRO A 251 -15.31 5.68 9.90
N VAL A 252 -15.24 4.39 9.55
CA VAL A 252 -16.40 3.60 9.11
C VAL A 252 -16.50 2.31 9.91
N ALA A 253 -17.67 1.68 9.88
CA ALA A 253 -17.82 0.34 10.43
C ALA A 253 -16.85 -0.61 9.73
N HIS A 254 -16.20 -1.49 10.49
CA HIS A 254 -15.20 -2.38 9.93
C HIS A 254 -15.82 -3.32 8.90
N TYR A 255 -15.21 -3.40 7.71
CA TYR A 255 -15.56 -4.39 6.70
C TYR A 255 -14.30 -4.90 6.02
N HIS A 256 -14.40 -6.08 5.41
CA HIS A 256 -13.29 -6.64 4.65
C HIS A 256 -13.60 -6.65 3.17
N ALA A 257 -12.67 -6.15 2.36
CA ALA A 257 -12.78 -6.17 0.90
C ALA A 257 -11.52 -6.77 0.27
N LEU A 258 -11.67 -7.29 -0.94
CA LEU A 258 -10.53 -7.72 -1.75
C LEU A 258 -9.88 -6.50 -2.39
N GLU A 259 -8.56 -6.48 -2.40
CA GLU A 259 -7.78 -5.49 -3.14
C GLU A 259 -7.75 -5.82 -4.63
N ASP A 260 -7.60 -4.79 -5.45
CA ASP A 260 -7.47 -4.88 -6.90
C ASP A 260 -6.04 -5.32 -7.33
N LEU A 261 -5.45 -6.28 -6.62
CA LEU A 261 -4.12 -6.83 -6.87
C LEU A 261 -4.11 -8.36 -6.75
N TYR A 262 -3.59 -9.01 -7.79
CA TYR A 262 -3.53 -10.47 -7.89
C TYR A 262 -2.11 -10.91 -8.23
N VAL A 263 -1.70 -12.05 -7.68
CA VAL A 263 -0.40 -12.66 -7.94
C VAL A 263 -0.61 -14.07 -8.46
N LEU A 264 -0.05 -14.36 -9.63
CA LEU A 264 0.09 -15.71 -10.17
C LEU A 264 1.51 -16.18 -9.93
N LEU A 265 1.69 -17.30 -9.25
CA LEU A 265 3.01 -17.88 -9.01
C LEU A 265 3.20 -19.14 -9.87
N LEU A 266 4.00 -19.04 -10.92
CA LEU A 266 4.26 -20.12 -11.87
C LEU A 266 5.71 -20.57 -11.79
N SER A 267 5.97 -21.85 -12.04
CA SER A 267 7.34 -22.33 -12.21
C SER A 267 7.88 -21.99 -13.60
N ALA A 268 9.20 -21.90 -13.74
CA ALA A 268 9.84 -21.71 -15.04
C ALA A 268 9.46 -22.77 -16.09
N ALA A 269 9.22 -24.01 -15.66
CA ALA A 269 8.76 -25.09 -16.54
C ALA A 269 7.34 -24.82 -17.07
N THR A 270 6.44 -24.34 -16.20
CA THR A 270 5.07 -23.98 -16.57
C THR A 270 5.05 -22.83 -17.57
N ILE A 271 5.88 -21.81 -17.35
CA ILE A 271 6.05 -20.70 -18.32
C ILE A 271 6.57 -21.21 -19.66
N ALA A 272 7.59 -22.07 -19.67
CA ALA A 272 8.14 -22.61 -20.90
C ALA A 272 7.10 -23.43 -21.71
N LEU A 273 6.23 -24.18 -21.02
CA LEU A 273 5.11 -24.89 -21.62
C LEU A 273 4.09 -23.91 -22.20
N ALA A 274 3.60 -22.96 -21.38
CA ALA A 274 2.60 -21.98 -21.78
C ALA A 274 3.05 -21.09 -22.96
N VAL A 275 4.35 -20.77 -23.05
CA VAL A 275 4.92 -20.06 -24.20
C VAL A 275 4.97 -20.94 -25.45
N SER A 276 5.25 -22.24 -25.30
CA SER A 276 5.28 -23.17 -26.43
C SER A 276 3.88 -23.47 -26.98
N GLU A 277 2.85 -23.38 -26.13
CA GLU A 277 1.44 -23.61 -26.46
C GLU A 277 0.69 -22.30 -26.78
N GLU A 278 1.35 -21.14 -26.65
CA GLU A 278 0.77 -19.80 -26.85
C GLU A 278 -0.44 -19.48 -25.93
N THR A 279 -0.53 -20.12 -24.75
CA THR A 279 -1.68 -20.02 -23.83
C THR A 279 -1.53 -18.93 -22.76
N LEU A 280 -0.38 -18.28 -22.64
CA LEU A 280 -0.09 -17.38 -21.51
C LEU A 280 -1.02 -16.15 -21.45
N ALA A 281 -1.34 -15.55 -22.61
CA ALA A 281 -2.27 -14.43 -22.70
C ALA A 281 -3.72 -14.86 -22.40
N GLU A 282 -4.10 -16.06 -22.85
CA GLU A 282 -5.41 -16.64 -22.55
C GLU A 282 -5.58 -16.83 -21.04
N THR A 283 -4.57 -17.35 -20.35
CA THR A 283 -4.59 -17.51 -18.88
C THR A 283 -4.86 -16.18 -18.16
N LEU A 284 -4.24 -15.08 -18.59
CA LEU A 284 -4.51 -13.76 -18.00
C LEU A 284 -5.90 -13.24 -18.35
N SER A 285 -6.39 -13.47 -19.56
CA SER A 285 -7.75 -13.11 -19.98
C SER A 285 -8.82 -13.88 -19.18
N VAL A 286 -8.59 -15.18 -18.95
CA VAL A 286 -9.44 -16.03 -18.10
C VAL A 286 -9.41 -15.54 -16.67
N LEU A 287 -8.24 -15.19 -16.11
CA LEU A 287 -8.14 -14.62 -14.77
C LEU A 287 -8.94 -13.31 -14.67
N ARG A 288 -8.77 -12.41 -15.65
CA ARG A 288 -9.47 -11.11 -15.70
C ARG A 288 -10.99 -11.29 -15.74
N SER A 289 -11.48 -12.16 -16.60
CA SER A 289 -12.92 -12.42 -16.72
C SER A 289 -13.50 -13.11 -15.48
N THR A 290 -12.81 -14.14 -14.96
CA THR A 290 -13.25 -14.94 -13.81
C THR A 290 -13.35 -14.09 -12.53
N HIS A 291 -12.37 -13.23 -12.28
CA HIS A 291 -12.34 -12.37 -11.09
C HIS A 291 -12.90 -10.96 -11.34
N ARG A 292 -13.51 -10.72 -12.51
CA ARG A 292 -14.06 -9.42 -12.90
C ARG A 292 -13.05 -8.28 -12.76
N LEU A 293 -11.79 -8.57 -13.08
CA LEU A 293 -10.70 -7.61 -12.98
C LEU A 293 -10.88 -6.50 -14.00
N THR A 294 -10.70 -5.27 -13.55
CA THR A 294 -10.76 -4.11 -14.44
C THR A 294 -9.40 -3.86 -15.08
N ALA A 295 -9.33 -2.93 -16.03
CA ALA A 295 -8.07 -2.46 -16.59
C ALA A 295 -7.14 -1.79 -15.54
N ARG A 296 -7.64 -1.52 -14.32
CA ARG A 296 -6.88 -0.93 -13.21
C ARG A 296 -6.33 -1.98 -12.25
N SER A 297 -6.92 -3.17 -12.24
CA SER A 297 -6.47 -4.27 -11.39
C SER A 297 -5.06 -4.67 -11.80
N GLN A 298 -4.17 -4.76 -10.81
CA GLN A 298 -2.77 -5.08 -11.00
C GLN A 298 -2.57 -6.60 -10.94
N ILE A 299 -1.80 -7.13 -11.89
CA ILE A 299 -1.48 -8.56 -11.93
C ILE A 299 0.03 -8.71 -11.86
N PHE A 300 0.51 -9.46 -10.89
CA PHE A 300 1.90 -9.84 -10.74
C PHE A 300 2.07 -11.29 -11.19
N LEU A 301 2.88 -11.51 -12.21
CA LEU A 301 3.32 -12.82 -12.65
C LEU A 301 4.66 -13.11 -11.98
N MET A 302 4.62 -13.83 -10.86
CA MET A 302 5.81 -14.34 -10.19
C MET A 302 6.26 -15.64 -10.83
N ILE A 303 7.53 -15.72 -11.21
CA ILE A 303 8.11 -16.88 -11.88
C ILE A 303 9.22 -17.46 -11.02
N ASP A 304 9.02 -18.65 -10.48
CA ASP A 304 10.00 -19.34 -9.65
C ASP A 304 11.02 -20.13 -10.49
N GLY A 305 12.30 -19.95 -10.17
CA GLY A 305 13.42 -20.73 -10.70
C GLY A 305 13.77 -20.44 -12.16
N LEU A 306 13.41 -19.27 -12.69
CA LEU A 306 13.67 -18.93 -14.09
C LEU A 306 15.16 -18.84 -14.40
N ASN A 307 15.98 -18.30 -13.49
CA ASN A 307 17.42 -18.23 -13.71
C ASN A 307 18.06 -19.62 -13.70
N ALA A 308 17.62 -20.49 -12.78
CA ALA A 308 18.06 -21.89 -12.76
C ALA A 308 17.70 -22.61 -14.08
N TYR A 309 16.49 -22.38 -14.59
CA TYR A 309 16.02 -22.93 -15.86
C TYR A 309 16.88 -22.48 -17.05
N TYR A 310 17.28 -21.21 -17.09
CA TYR A 310 18.19 -20.70 -18.12
C TYR A 310 19.62 -21.21 -17.99
N LYS A 311 20.12 -21.40 -16.78
CA LYS A 311 21.47 -21.94 -16.56
C LYS A 311 21.57 -23.43 -16.92
N HIS A 312 20.44 -24.14 -16.97
CA HIS A 312 20.43 -25.55 -17.33
C HIS A 312 21.02 -25.77 -18.73
N LYS A 313 22.07 -26.60 -18.83
CA LYS A 313 22.89 -26.80 -20.05
C LYS A 313 22.10 -27.29 -21.27
N ARG A 314 20.86 -27.73 -21.08
CA ARG A 314 19.96 -28.22 -22.13
C ARG A 314 19.01 -27.18 -22.70
N THR A 315 18.84 -26.01 -22.07
CA THR A 315 17.86 -25.01 -22.53
C THR A 315 18.47 -24.24 -23.71
N PRO A 316 18.02 -24.45 -24.96
CA PRO A 316 18.59 -23.80 -26.13
C PRO A 316 18.37 -22.29 -26.06
N LYS A 317 19.32 -21.50 -26.57
CA LYS A 317 19.22 -20.02 -26.61
C LYS A 317 17.93 -19.55 -27.29
N VAL A 318 17.49 -20.26 -28.33
CA VAL A 318 16.23 -20.00 -29.04
C VAL A 318 15.02 -20.07 -28.10
N LYS A 319 14.94 -21.09 -27.23
CA LYS A 319 13.84 -21.22 -26.25
C LYS A 319 13.85 -20.10 -25.22
N ARG A 320 15.03 -19.69 -24.74
CA ARG A 320 15.15 -18.57 -23.79
C ARG A 320 14.66 -17.27 -24.42
N ASN A 321 15.11 -16.98 -25.64
CA ASN A 321 14.67 -15.81 -26.38
C ASN A 321 13.16 -15.83 -26.62
N ALA A 322 12.56 -16.99 -26.91
CA ALA A 322 11.11 -17.13 -27.06
C ALA A 322 10.36 -16.79 -25.76
N ILE A 323 10.83 -17.31 -24.61
CA ILE A 323 10.25 -16.99 -23.29
C ILE A 323 10.35 -15.50 -22.99
N GLU A 324 11.54 -14.90 -23.09
CA GLU A 324 11.74 -13.46 -22.84
C GLU A 324 10.90 -12.58 -23.78
N THR A 325 10.80 -12.95 -25.06
CA THR A 325 9.98 -12.22 -26.04
C THR A 325 8.49 -12.31 -25.67
N ALA A 326 8.02 -13.50 -25.30
CA ALA A 326 6.62 -13.72 -24.91
C ALA A 326 6.28 -12.98 -23.62
N LEU A 327 7.16 -13.02 -22.60
CA LEU A 327 7.00 -12.29 -21.35
C LEU A 327 6.96 -10.77 -21.58
N ALA A 328 7.86 -10.22 -22.41
CA ALA A 328 7.85 -8.80 -22.76
C ALA A 328 6.57 -8.39 -23.52
N ALA A 329 6.12 -9.22 -24.48
CA ALA A 329 4.88 -8.98 -25.19
C ALA A 329 3.65 -9.04 -24.26
N LEU A 330 3.63 -9.98 -23.31
CA LEU A 330 2.59 -10.10 -22.30
C LEU A 330 2.55 -8.88 -21.39
N GLN A 331 3.71 -8.43 -20.90
CA GLN A 331 3.80 -7.23 -20.06
C GLN A 331 3.26 -5.98 -20.78
N ALA A 332 3.54 -5.82 -22.07
CA ALA A 332 3.06 -4.71 -22.87
C ALA A 332 1.54 -4.76 -23.15
N SER A 333 1.02 -5.96 -23.44
CA SER A 333 -0.39 -6.15 -23.82
C SER A 333 -1.33 -6.21 -22.62
N GLU A 334 -0.98 -7.00 -21.60
CA GLU A 334 -1.84 -7.30 -20.45
C GLU A 334 -1.59 -6.40 -19.23
N LYS A 335 -0.60 -5.51 -19.30
CA LYS A 335 -0.20 -4.59 -18.22
C LYS A 335 0.08 -5.32 -16.90
N CYS A 336 0.72 -6.48 -16.96
CA CYS A 336 1.14 -7.23 -15.79
C CYS A 336 2.58 -6.91 -15.39
N PHE A 337 2.91 -7.08 -14.10
CA PHE A 337 4.27 -6.99 -13.59
C PHE A 337 4.89 -8.37 -13.55
N ILE A 338 6.09 -8.52 -14.09
CA ILE A 338 6.80 -9.80 -14.08
C ILE A 338 7.88 -9.74 -13.02
N VAL A 339 7.85 -10.71 -12.10
CA VAL A 339 8.78 -10.82 -10.99
C VAL A 339 9.44 -12.19 -11.07
N GLN A 340 10.76 -12.23 -11.10
CA GLN A 340 11.50 -13.49 -11.02
C GLN A 340 11.85 -13.72 -9.55
N VAL A 341 11.57 -14.92 -9.06
CA VAL A 341 11.88 -15.34 -7.70
C VAL A 341 12.72 -16.61 -7.73
N GLU A 342 13.58 -16.78 -6.73
CA GLU A 342 14.42 -17.96 -6.61
C GLU A 342 14.20 -18.64 -5.26
N GLY A 343 13.22 -19.55 -5.23
CA GLY A 343 12.88 -20.36 -4.06
C GLY A 343 11.89 -19.72 -3.08
N SER A 344 11.62 -20.45 -2.00
CA SER A 344 10.55 -20.16 -1.06
C SER A 344 10.75 -18.88 -0.25
N GLU A 345 11.97 -18.63 0.23
CA GLU A 345 12.29 -17.47 1.05
C GLU A 345 12.17 -16.16 0.25
N ASP A 346 12.64 -16.17 -1.00
CA ASP A 346 12.56 -15.01 -1.90
C ASP A 346 11.11 -14.73 -2.31
N THR A 347 10.34 -15.78 -2.64
CA THR A 347 8.90 -15.68 -2.90
C THR A 347 8.17 -15.05 -1.70
N ALA A 348 8.43 -15.54 -0.48
CA ALA A 348 7.85 -15.01 0.73
C ALA A 348 8.27 -13.54 0.98
N GLN A 349 9.50 -13.18 0.67
CA GLN A 349 9.99 -11.81 0.81
C GLN A 349 9.29 -10.85 -0.18
N TRP A 350 9.07 -11.27 -1.42
CA TRP A 350 8.33 -10.49 -2.41
C TRP A 350 6.87 -10.29 -2.01
N LEU A 351 6.18 -11.35 -1.57
CA LEU A 351 4.80 -11.25 -1.10
C LEU A 351 4.69 -10.33 0.13
N PHE A 352 5.64 -10.41 1.06
CA PHE A 352 5.73 -9.49 2.19
C PHE A 352 5.87 -8.03 1.74
N ASN A 353 6.77 -7.75 0.78
CA ASN A 353 6.99 -6.40 0.26
C ASN A 353 5.74 -5.87 -0.46
N ILE A 354 5.11 -6.67 -1.31
CA ILE A 354 3.86 -6.31 -2.01
C ILE A 354 2.76 -5.97 -1.01
N THR A 355 2.60 -6.77 0.05
CA THR A 355 1.61 -6.50 1.11
C THR A 355 1.89 -5.16 1.80
N GLY A 356 3.15 -4.86 2.10
CA GLY A 356 3.54 -3.58 2.71
C GLY A 356 3.34 -2.38 1.78
N ASP A 357 3.57 -2.56 0.48
CA ASP A 357 3.34 -1.51 -0.52
C ASP A 357 1.85 -1.24 -0.71
N LEU A 358 0.99 -2.27 -0.72
CA LEU A 358 -0.47 -2.12 -0.75
C LEU A 358 -0.98 -1.25 0.40
N GLY A 359 -0.42 -1.42 1.60
CA GLY A 359 -0.77 -0.60 2.75
C GLY A 359 -0.49 0.90 2.56
N MET A 360 0.56 1.25 1.79
CA MET A 360 0.92 2.64 1.52
C MET A 360 0.12 3.27 0.36
N PHE A 361 -0.15 2.52 -0.72
CA PHE A 361 -0.78 3.07 -1.92
C PHE A 361 -2.18 3.65 -1.68
N LEU A 362 -2.92 3.11 -0.71
CA LEU A 362 -4.28 3.55 -0.39
C LEU A 362 -4.34 4.89 0.36
N LEU A 363 -3.24 5.33 0.98
CA LEU A 363 -3.17 6.68 1.57
C LEU A 363 -3.07 7.78 0.51
N ILE A 364 -2.73 7.41 -0.74
CA ILE A 364 -2.41 8.36 -1.82
C ILE A 364 -3.51 8.36 -2.90
N CYS A 365 -4.20 7.23 -3.11
CA CYS A 365 -5.02 7.05 -4.31
C CYS A 365 -6.50 7.49 -4.21
N GLU A 366 -7.12 7.60 -3.03
CA GLU A 366 -8.54 8.04 -2.99
C GLU A 366 -8.72 9.53 -3.35
N ASP A 367 -7.67 10.36 -3.19
CA ASP A 367 -7.69 11.81 -3.47
C ASP A 367 -7.73 12.16 -4.96
N VAL A 368 -7.21 11.26 -5.81
CA VAL A 368 -6.97 11.58 -7.24
C VAL A 368 -8.08 11.05 -8.14
N TRP A 369 -8.86 10.08 -7.68
CA TRP A 369 -9.83 9.37 -8.52
C TRP A 369 -11.21 9.47 -7.90
N GLY A 370 -11.87 10.61 -8.11
CA GLY A 370 -13.25 10.88 -7.68
C GLY A 370 -14.26 9.87 -8.22
N TYR A 371 -14.30 8.69 -7.62
CA TYR A 371 -15.26 7.65 -7.92
C TYR A 371 -16.39 7.72 -6.91
N GLU A 372 -17.58 8.00 -7.43
CA GLU A 372 -18.82 7.54 -6.82
C GLU A 372 -18.72 6.01 -6.73
N SER A 373 -18.50 5.52 -5.52
CA SER A 373 -18.57 4.10 -5.21
C SER A 373 -19.98 3.63 -5.59
N LEU A 374 -20.08 2.93 -6.72
CA LEU A 374 -21.28 2.15 -7.01
C LEU A 374 -21.50 1.23 -5.80
N PRO A 375 -22.72 1.17 -5.25
CA PRO A 375 -22.98 0.36 -4.08
C PRO A 375 -22.60 -1.09 -4.41
N TYR A 376 -21.62 -1.61 -3.66
CA TYR A 376 -21.27 -3.02 -3.65
C TYR A 376 -22.58 -3.82 -3.47
N ARG A 377 -23.02 -4.49 -4.53
CA ARG A 377 -24.08 -5.51 -4.42
C ARG A 377 -23.40 -6.76 -3.82
N ASN A 378 -23.78 -7.08 -2.59
CA ASN A 378 -23.49 -8.34 -1.93
C ASN A 378 -23.91 -9.54 -2.78
#